data_AF-A0A932QQV1-F1
#
_entry.id   AF-A0A932QQV1-F1
#
_cell.length_a   1.000
_cell.length_b   1.000
_cell.length_c   1.000
_cell.angle_alpha   90.00
_cell.angle_beta   90.00
_cell.angle_gamma   90.00
#
_symmetry.space_group_name_H-M   'P 1'
#
loop_
_entity.id
_entity.type
_entity.pdbx_description
1 polymer ?
#
loop_
_entity_poly.entity_id
_entity_poly.type
_entity_poly.pdbx_seq_one_letter_code
_entity_poly.pdbx_strand_id
1 'polypeptide(L)'
;VRGELIPLVRLHELFDVSSERGDVTEGLVIVVGTERERRGLMVDDLLGQQQVVIKNLDRRLQGIRGFSGSSILGDGLVGLILDVPGIFELASS
;
A
#
# COMPACT_ATOMS: atom_id res chain seq x y z
N VAL A 1 -6.53 -17.55 1.75
CA VAL A 1 -7.98 -17.28 1.61
C VAL A 1 -8.63 -18.43 0.86
N ARG A 2 -9.75 -19.00 1.37
CA ARG A 2 -10.43 -20.16 0.75
C ARG A 2 -9.52 -21.38 0.50
N GLY A 3 -8.58 -21.66 1.42
CA GLY A 3 -7.63 -22.77 1.33
C GLY A 3 -6.28 -22.45 0.69
N GLU A 4 -6.13 -21.27 0.07
CA GLU A 4 -4.86 -20.86 -0.54
C GLU A 4 -3.98 -20.03 0.40
N LEU A 5 -2.66 -20.27 0.38
CA LEU A 5 -1.67 -19.44 1.06
C LEU A 5 -1.45 -18.16 0.26
N ILE A 6 -1.60 -17.00 0.91
CA ILE A 6 -1.36 -15.69 0.29
C ILE A 6 -0.16 -15.05 1.00
N PRO A 7 0.94 -14.73 0.28
CA PRO A 7 2.07 -14.01 0.84
C PRO A 7 1.63 -12.68 1.42
N LEU A 8 2.10 -12.35 2.62
CA LEU A 8 1.77 -11.11 3.32
C LEU A 8 2.94 -10.11 3.20
N VAL A 9 2.62 -8.87 2.85
CA VAL A 9 3.53 -7.74 2.84
C VAL A 9 3.07 -6.75 3.91
N ARG A 10 3.95 -6.46 4.87
CA ARG A 10 3.70 -5.46 5.91
C ARG A 10 4.17 -4.11 5.42
N LEU A 11 3.22 -3.23 5.08
CA LEU A 11 3.58 -1.93 4.47
C LEU A 11 4.40 -1.05 5.42
N HIS A 12 4.15 -1.13 6.73
CA HIS A 12 4.91 -0.37 7.71
C HIS A 12 6.39 -0.79 7.76
N GLU A 13 6.70 -2.09 7.64
CA GLU A 13 8.07 -2.59 7.55
C GLU A 13 8.70 -2.22 6.20
N LEU A 14 7.95 -2.38 5.11
CA LEU A 14 8.45 -2.10 3.76
C LEU A 14 8.87 -0.63 3.58
N PHE A 15 8.16 0.28 4.22
CA PHE A 15 8.41 1.72 4.13
C PHE A 15 9.16 2.31 5.33
N ASP A 16 9.57 1.48 6.28
CA ASP A 16 10.25 1.90 7.52
C ASP A 16 9.47 3.02 8.26
N VAL A 17 8.18 2.80 8.46
CA VAL A 17 7.29 3.71 9.20
C VAL A 17 6.73 3.04 10.43
N SER A 18 6.49 3.81 11.48
CA SER A 18 5.79 3.31 12.66
C SER A 18 4.35 2.94 12.31
N SER A 19 3.88 1.80 12.79
CA SER A 19 2.47 1.41 12.76
C SER A 19 1.96 1.31 14.20
N GLU A 20 0.73 1.79 14.42
CA GLU A 20 0.03 1.61 15.70
C GLU A 20 -0.49 0.17 15.86
N ARG A 21 -0.43 -0.64 14.79
CA ARG A 21 -0.94 -2.02 14.70
C ARG A 21 0.13 -2.97 14.14
N GLY A 22 1.23 -3.14 14.87
CA GLY A 22 2.33 -4.03 14.47
C GLY A 22 1.98 -5.52 14.46
N ASP A 23 1.00 -5.94 15.26
CA ASP A 23 0.51 -7.33 15.26
C ASP A 23 -0.45 -7.58 14.06
N VAL A 24 -0.20 -8.66 13.31
CA VAL A 24 -1.05 -9.08 12.16
C VAL A 24 -2.49 -9.28 12.57
N THR A 25 -2.72 -9.73 13.81
CA THR A 25 -4.05 -10.02 14.34
C THR A 25 -4.85 -8.76 14.64
N GLU A 26 -4.18 -7.61 14.73
CA GLU A 26 -4.80 -6.31 15.02
C GLU A 26 -4.96 -5.45 13.77
N GLY A 27 -4.21 -5.73 12.70
CA GLY A 27 -4.28 -5.01 11.42
C GLY A 27 -5.31 -5.58 10.43
N LEU A 28 -5.53 -4.84 9.35
CA LEU A 28 -6.35 -5.26 8.22
C LEU A 28 -5.48 -5.78 7.08
N VAL A 29 -5.93 -6.82 6.39
CA VAL A 29 -5.24 -7.34 5.19
C VAL A 29 -6.06 -7.07 3.93
N ILE A 30 -5.50 -6.29 3.02
CA ILE A 30 -6.06 -6.02 1.69
C ILE A 30 -5.40 -6.97 0.68
N VAL A 31 -6.18 -7.84 0.05
CA VAL A 31 -5.67 -8.72 -1.01
C VAL A 31 -5.67 -7.95 -2.34
N VAL A 32 -4.49 -7.76 -2.92
CA VAL A 32 -4.30 -7.09 -4.22
C VAL A 32 -3.58 -8.02 -5.20
N GLY A 33 -3.72 -7.73 -6.49
CA GLY A 33 -3.05 -8.46 -7.57
C GLY A 33 -4.02 -9.07 -8.58
N THR A 34 -3.52 -10.04 -9.35
CA THR A 34 -4.28 -10.75 -10.38
C THR A 34 -4.65 -12.15 -9.90
N GLU A 35 -5.34 -12.96 -10.71
CA GLU A 35 -5.60 -14.36 -10.35
C GLU A 35 -4.32 -15.19 -10.15
N ARG A 36 -3.23 -14.85 -10.86
CA ARG A 36 -1.97 -15.61 -10.83
C ARG A 36 -0.99 -15.17 -9.76
N GLU A 37 -1.02 -13.88 -9.41
CA GLU A 37 -0.15 -13.31 -8.39
C GLU A 37 -0.98 -12.43 -7.47
N ARG A 38 -1.22 -12.94 -6.26
CA ARG A 38 -1.94 -12.24 -5.19
C ARG A 38 -1.03 -12.06 -4.00
N ARG A 39 -1.10 -10.89 -3.37
CA ARG A 39 -0.46 -10.63 -2.08
C ARG A 39 -1.44 -9.94 -1.15
N GLY A 40 -1.32 -10.24 0.14
CA GLY A 40 -2.00 -9.49 1.19
C GLY A 40 -1.13 -8.31 1.59
N LEU A 41 -1.66 -7.10 1.54
CA LEU A 41 -1.05 -5.92 2.11
C LEU A 41 -1.64 -5.70 3.49
N MET A 42 -0.80 -5.74 4.52
CA MET A 42 -1.20 -5.39 5.88
C MET A 42 -1.20 -3.86 6.03
N VAL A 43 -2.34 -3.32 6.44
CA VAL A 43 -2.60 -1.89 6.70
C VAL A 43 -3.23 -1.75 8.09
N ASP A 44 -3.15 -0.54 8.65
CA ASP A 44 -3.73 -0.27 9.97
C ASP A 44 -5.25 -0.13 9.91
N ASP A 45 -5.77 0.54 8.89
CA ASP A 45 -7.20 0.82 8.75
C ASP A 45 -7.65 1.00 7.30
N LEU A 46 -8.94 0.80 7.05
CA LEU A 46 -9.59 1.09 5.75
C LEU A 46 -10.56 2.25 5.90
N LEU A 47 -10.14 3.42 5.40
CA LEU A 47 -10.96 4.64 5.43
C LEU A 47 -12.13 4.61 4.44
N GLY A 48 -12.11 3.68 3.47
CA GLY A 48 -13.15 3.50 2.45
C GLY A 48 -12.69 3.87 1.04
N GLN A 49 -13.64 4.05 0.14
CA GLN A 49 -13.39 4.44 -1.25
C GLN A 49 -13.61 5.94 -1.42
N GLN A 50 -12.58 6.66 -1.89
CA GLN A 50 -12.65 8.10 -2.16
C GLN A 50 -12.28 8.40 -3.61
N GLN A 51 -13.01 9.32 -4.24
CA GLN A 51 -12.59 9.90 -5.51
C GLN A 51 -11.55 11.00 -5.23
N VAL A 52 -10.38 10.86 -5.84
CA VAL A 52 -9.24 11.78 -5.64
C VAL A 52 -8.70 12.26 -6.97
N VAL A 53 -8.18 13.50 -7.00
CA VAL A 53 -7.46 14.02 -8.17
C VAL A 53 -5.99 13.67 -8.03
N ILE A 54 -5.48 12.82 -8.92
CA ILE A 54 -4.09 12.41 -8.90
C ILE A 54 -3.20 13.58 -9.31
N LYS A 55 -2.17 13.84 -8.50
CA LYS A 55 -1.06 14.75 -8.79
C LYS A 55 0.20 13.92 -9.03
N ASN A 56 0.99 14.35 -10.00
CA ASN A 56 2.31 13.77 -10.22
C ASN A 56 3.16 13.98 -8.97
N LEU A 57 3.97 12.98 -8.65
CA LEU A 57 5.00 13.14 -7.63
C LEU A 57 5.98 14.25 -8.03
N ASP A 58 6.41 15.02 -7.04
CA ASP A 58 7.47 16.02 -7.23
C ASP A 58 8.71 15.36 -7.81
N ARG A 59 9.49 16.10 -8.60
CA ARG A 59 10.70 15.59 -9.27
C ARG A 59 11.69 14.89 -8.33
N ARG A 60 11.68 15.23 -7.04
CA ARG A 60 12.53 14.61 -6.00
C ARG A 60 12.05 13.22 -5.58
N LEU A 61 10.76 12.94 -5.76
CA LEU A 61 10.10 11.67 -5.45
C LEU A 61 9.86 10.83 -6.71
N GLN A 62 10.07 11.41 -7.90
CA GLN A 62 10.01 10.68 -9.17
C GLN A 62 11.09 9.59 -9.20
N GLY A 63 10.66 8.34 -9.43
CA GLY A 63 11.54 7.17 -9.48
C GLY A 63 11.65 6.38 -8.17
N ILE A 64 10.99 6.82 -7.08
CA ILE A 64 10.84 5.99 -5.89
C ILE A 64 9.87 4.86 -6.21
N ARG A 65 10.37 3.62 -6.19
CA ARG A 65 9.56 2.42 -6.42
C ARG A 65 8.44 2.32 -5.37
N GLY A 66 7.30 1.78 -5.78
CA GLY A 66 6.14 1.58 -4.89
C GLY A 66 5.16 2.74 -4.85
N PHE A 67 5.43 3.87 -5.52
CA PHE A 67 4.52 5.01 -5.60
C PHE A 67 4.25 5.43 -7.05
N SER A 68 3.00 5.74 -7.37
CA SER A 68 2.57 6.23 -8.69
C SER A 68 2.14 7.70 -8.69
N GLY A 69 1.84 8.27 -7.53
CA GLY A 69 1.29 9.61 -7.42
C GLY A 69 1.06 10.08 -5.99
N SER A 70 0.53 11.30 -5.87
CA SER A 70 0.02 11.84 -4.61
C SER A 70 -1.32 12.54 -4.84
N SER A 71 -2.04 12.84 -3.77
CA SER A 71 -3.25 13.67 -3.82
C SER A 71 -3.43 14.44 -2.52
N ILE A 72 -4.20 15.52 -2.58
CA ILE A 72 -4.70 16.20 -1.38
C ILE A 72 -6.06 15.60 -1.06
N LEU A 73 -6.18 15.04 0.13
CA LEU A 73 -7.40 14.42 0.65
C LEU A 73 -8.39 15.50 1.15
N GLY A 74 -9.63 15.10 1.41
CA GLY A 74 -10.69 16.04 1.83
C GLY A 74 -10.43 16.72 3.19
N ASP A 75 -9.55 16.15 4.00
CA ASP A 75 -9.07 16.69 5.28
C ASP A 75 -7.83 17.61 5.13
N GLY A 76 -7.33 17.80 3.91
CA GLY A 76 -6.14 18.60 3.61
C GLY A 76 -4.81 17.86 3.76
N LEU A 77 -4.82 16.58 4.16
CA LEU A 77 -3.60 15.77 4.21
C LEU A 77 -3.16 15.31 2.82
N VAL A 78 -1.87 14.99 2.70
CA VAL A 78 -1.31 14.40 1.48
C VAL A 78 -1.44 12.89 1.57
N GLY A 79 -2.18 12.29 0.63
CA GLY A 79 -2.22 10.85 0.41
C GLY A 79 -1.24 10.43 -0.68
N LEU A 80 -0.49 9.36 -0.46
CA LEU A 80 0.35 8.73 -1.48
C LEU A 80 -0.42 7.62 -2.19
N ILE A 81 -0.27 7.54 -3.51
CA ILE A 81 -0.87 6.48 -4.32
C ILE A 81 0.17 5.40 -4.52
N LEU A 82 -0.10 4.21 -4.00
CA LEU A 82 0.79 3.07 -4.10
C LEU A 82 0.72 2.46 -5.51
N ASP A 83 1.88 2.06 -6.03
CA ASP A 83 2.00 1.28 -7.26
C ASP A 83 2.13 -0.21 -6.90
N VAL A 84 1.06 -0.99 -7.08
CA VAL A 84 1.00 -2.41 -6.66
C VAL A 84 2.13 -3.26 -7.28
N PRO A 85 2.42 -3.18 -8.60
CA PRO A 85 3.59 -3.82 -9.19
C PRO A 85 4.91 -3.44 -8.50
N GLY A 86 5.18 -2.14 -8.32
CA GLY A 86 6.38 -1.67 -7.63
C GLY A 86 6.48 -2.16 -6.18
N ILE A 87 5.36 -2.30 -5.47
CA ILE A 87 5.32 -2.90 -4.13
C ILE A 87 5.71 -4.39 -4.17
N PHE A 88 5.27 -5.13 -5.18
CA PHE A 88 5.58 -6.56 -5.31
C PHE A 88 7.07 -6.78 -5.60
N GLU A 89 7.68 -5.91 -6.41
CA GLU A 89 9.13 -5.92 -6.66
C GLU A 89 9.92 -5.63 -5.38
N LEU A 90 9.54 -4.60 -4.63
CA LEU A 90 10.19 -4.24 -3.37
C LEU A 90 10.08 -5.36 -2.32
N ALA A 91 8.91 -6.01 -2.23
CA ALA A 91 8.67 -7.09 -1.27
C ALA A 91 9.30 -8.44 -1.67
N SER A 92 9.85 -8.55 -2.87
CA SER A 92 10.54 -9.77 -3.36
C SER A 92 12.07 -9.64 -3.32
N SER A 93 12.57 -8.49 -2.85
CA SER A 93 14.00 -8.18 -2.70
C SER A 93 14.50 -8.55 -1.30
#